data_AF-A0A9J6BCG5-F1
#
_entry.id   AF-A0A9J6BCG5-F1
#
_cell.length_a   1.000
_cell.length_b   1.000
_cell.length_c   1.000
_cell.angle_alpha   90.00
_cell.angle_beta   90.00
_cell.angle_gamma   90.00
#
_symmetry.space_group_name_H-M   'P 1'
#
loop_
_entity.id
_entity.type
_entity.pdbx_description
1 polymer ?
#
loop_
_entity_poly.entity_id
_entity_poly.type
_entity_poly.pdbx_seq_one_letter_code
_entity_poly.pdbx_strand_id
1 'polypeptide(L)'
;MSIVECKFENYTDYCCIISKQEINDEQIFFDGVHKEPKRNFDVDHLQFFNCVFRKMPKNFHENFPNLTKLSFWNSKMNFIEREHIGKLTELRSLMVINCGLQNLNGDLLCDLKKLQRISFANNKIENIDPEILDGLNYLKFKQKHWQV
;
A
#
# COMPACT_ATOMS: atom_id res chain seq x y z
N MET A 1 -15.31 1.91 13.33
CA MET A 1 -14.92 1.21 12.07
C MET A 1 -14.21 2.23 11.16
N SER A 2 -13.13 1.88 10.44
CA SER A 2 -12.51 2.86 9.50
C SER A 2 -13.22 2.76 8.16
N ILE A 3 -13.72 3.88 7.64
CA ILE A 3 -14.33 3.98 6.31
C ILE A 3 -13.24 4.45 5.35
N VAL A 4 -13.06 3.72 4.26
CA VAL A 4 -12.15 4.11 3.17
C VAL A 4 -13.00 4.42 1.96
N GLU A 5 -12.96 5.66 1.49
CA GLU A 5 -13.77 6.10 0.37
C GLU A 5 -12.96 7.06 -0.49
N CYS A 6 -13.02 6.93 -1.81
CA CYS A 6 -12.50 7.96 -2.70
C CYS A 6 -13.63 8.77 -3.29
N LYS A 7 -13.45 10.09 -3.32
CA LYS A 7 -14.42 11.05 -3.88
C LYS A 7 -13.67 12.04 -4.76
N PHE A 8 -14.33 12.53 -5.80
CA PHE A 8 -13.84 13.71 -6.48
C PHE A 8 -14.03 14.92 -5.57
N GLU A 9 -12.95 15.58 -5.21
CA GLU A 9 -13.02 16.95 -4.69
C GLU A 9 -12.68 17.93 -5.82
N ASN A 10 -13.56 18.90 -6.05
CA ASN A 10 -13.32 20.09 -6.88
C ASN A 10 -12.91 19.85 -8.35
N TYR A 11 -13.45 18.80 -9.00
CA TYR A 11 -13.43 18.59 -10.47
C TYR A 11 -12.05 18.60 -11.15
N THR A 12 -10.94 18.59 -10.41
CA THR A 12 -9.60 18.78 -10.97
C THR A 12 -8.61 17.70 -10.54
N ASP A 13 -8.64 17.24 -9.27
CA ASP A 13 -7.76 16.17 -8.77
C ASP A 13 -8.57 15.12 -7.97
N TYR A 14 -8.39 13.83 -8.26
CA TYR A 14 -9.08 12.75 -7.54
C TYR A 14 -8.36 12.49 -6.21
N CYS A 15 -9.06 12.74 -5.10
CA CYS A 15 -8.53 12.56 -3.77
C CYS A 15 -9.26 11.41 -3.05
N CYS A 16 -8.50 10.56 -2.38
CA CYS A 16 -9.07 9.52 -1.54
C CYS A 16 -9.00 9.92 -0.08
N ILE A 17 -10.03 9.52 0.69
CA ILE A 17 -10.15 9.83 2.11
C ILE A 17 -10.27 8.53 2.90
N ILE A 18 -9.44 8.39 3.92
CA ILE A 18 -9.70 7.43 5.01
C ILE A 18 -10.27 8.23 6.18
N SER A 19 -11.52 7.92 6.55
CA SER A 19 -12.18 8.46 7.73
C SER A 19 -12.19 7.42 8.84
N LYS A 20 -11.48 7.68 9.94
CA LYS A 20 -11.62 6.87 11.16
C LYS A 20 -12.86 7.33 11.93
N GLN A 21 -13.85 6.45 12.14
CA GLN A 21 -14.98 6.78 13.04
C GLN A 21 -14.57 6.92 14.51
N GLU A 22 -13.34 6.57 14.90
CA GLU A 22 -12.89 6.65 16.27
C GLU A 22 -11.56 7.40 16.35
N ILE A 23 -11.65 8.57 16.99
CA ILE A 23 -10.63 9.55 17.37
C ILE A 23 -10.43 10.70 16.35
N ASN A 24 -11.15 11.80 16.62
CA ASN A 24 -10.89 13.20 16.23
C ASN A 24 -10.94 13.61 14.75
N ASP A 25 -11.94 13.21 13.95
CA ASP A 25 -12.19 13.78 12.61
C ASP A 25 -10.95 13.95 11.71
N GLU A 26 -9.90 13.15 11.92
CA GLU A 26 -8.67 13.22 11.15
C GLU A 26 -8.90 12.48 9.84
N GLN A 27 -9.29 13.23 8.81
CA GLN A 27 -9.31 12.75 7.44
C GLN A 27 -7.88 12.65 6.92
N ILE A 28 -7.53 11.48 6.41
CA ILE A 28 -6.25 11.30 5.72
C ILE A 28 -6.53 11.39 4.23
N PHE A 29 -6.04 12.47 3.64
CA PHE A 29 -6.07 12.71 2.19
C PHE A 29 -4.88 12.01 1.54
N PHE A 30 -5.12 11.36 0.41
CA PHE A 30 -4.08 10.72 -0.37
C PHE A 30 -4.44 10.72 -1.86
N ASP A 31 -3.40 10.73 -2.69
CA ASP A 31 -3.56 10.90 -4.13
C ASP A 31 -3.80 9.56 -4.83
N GLY A 32 -4.69 9.59 -5.82
CA GLY A 32 -5.01 8.46 -6.68
C GLY A 32 -4.79 8.77 -8.16
N VAL A 33 -4.34 7.77 -8.92
CA VAL A 33 -4.37 7.79 -10.39
C VAL A 33 -5.46 6.85 -10.85
N HIS A 34 -6.31 7.33 -11.76
CA HIS A 34 -7.48 6.59 -12.27
C HIS A 34 -7.39 6.38 -13.76
N LYS A 35 -7.91 5.25 -14.21
CA LYS A 35 -8.29 5.03 -15.60
C LYS A 35 -9.70 5.59 -15.81
N GLU A 36 -10.01 6.02 -17.03
CA GLU A 36 -11.40 6.31 -17.41
C GLU A 36 -12.26 5.04 -17.19
N PRO A 37 -13.49 5.14 -16.64
CA PRO A 37 -14.28 6.35 -16.36
C PRO A 37 -14.12 6.95 -14.94
N LYS A 38 -13.02 6.66 -14.25
CA LYS A 38 -12.64 7.23 -12.93
C LYS A 38 -13.54 6.87 -11.73
N ARG A 39 -14.01 5.63 -11.65
CA ARG A 39 -14.64 5.06 -10.43
C ARG A 39 -13.56 4.49 -9.50
N ASN A 40 -13.94 4.10 -8.28
CA ASN A 40 -13.01 3.43 -7.33
C ASN A 40 -12.43 2.14 -7.92
N PHE A 41 -13.21 1.41 -8.73
CA PHE A 41 -12.71 0.24 -9.46
C PHE A 41 -11.69 0.58 -10.55
N ASP A 42 -11.61 1.84 -10.96
CA ASP A 42 -10.70 2.31 -12.00
C ASP A 42 -9.43 2.96 -11.39
N VAL A 43 -9.28 2.95 -10.05
CA VAL A 43 -8.04 3.34 -9.35
C VAL A 43 -6.92 2.38 -9.76
N ASP A 44 -5.89 2.91 -10.42
CA ASP A 44 -4.70 2.15 -10.83
C ASP A 44 -3.57 2.32 -9.82
N HIS A 45 -3.36 3.54 -9.29
CA HIS A 45 -2.29 3.86 -8.34
C HIS A 45 -2.83 4.61 -7.13
N LEU A 46 -2.30 4.30 -5.95
CA LEU A 46 -2.55 5.05 -4.72
C LEU A 46 -1.22 5.45 -4.07
N GLN A 47 -1.15 6.69 -3.60
CA GLN A 47 0.04 7.26 -2.98
C GLN A 47 -0.30 7.97 -1.67
N PHE A 48 0.27 7.46 -0.58
CA PHE A 48 0.12 8.02 0.76
C PHE A 48 1.39 8.79 1.12
N PHE A 49 1.32 10.11 1.18
CA PHE A 49 2.45 10.96 1.54
C PHE A 49 2.20 11.65 2.89
N ASN A 50 3.15 11.55 3.80
CA ASN A 50 3.11 12.22 5.11
C ASN A 50 1.85 11.88 5.94
N CYS A 51 1.36 10.64 5.84
CA CYS A 51 0.16 10.21 6.52
C CYS A 51 0.46 9.66 7.93
N VAL A 52 -0.47 9.87 8.86
CA VAL A 52 -0.33 9.46 10.28
C VAL A 52 -1.02 8.13 10.63
N PHE A 53 -1.50 7.36 9.64
CA PHE A 53 -2.06 6.03 9.95
C PHE A 53 -0.96 5.03 10.31
N ARG A 54 -1.14 4.36 11.45
CA ARG A 54 -0.22 3.34 11.95
C ARG A 54 -0.39 1.97 11.28
N LYS A 55 -1.59 1.70 10.75
CA LYS A 55 -1.99 0.42 10.15
C LYS A 55 -2.99 0.68 9.02
N MET A 56 -2.93 -0.15 7.98
CA MET A 56 -3.89 -0.11 6.88
C MET A 56 -5.30 -0.51 7.36
N PRO A 57 -6.37 0.12 6.84
CA PRO A 57 -7.73 -0.28 7.15
C PRO A 57 -8.00 -1.75 6.75
N LYS A 58 -8.81 -2.46 7.54
CA LYS A 58 -9.33 -3.78 7.14
C LYS A 58 -10.13 -3.64 5.84
N ASN A 59 -10.09 -4.68 5.02
CA ASN A 59 -10.87 -4.76 3.78
C ASN A 59 -10.59 -3.65 2.74
N PHE A 60 -9.42 -3.00 2.81
CA PHE A 60 -9.01 -1.96 1.86
C PHE A 60 -9.13 -2.38 0.39
N HIS A 61 -8.82 -3.64 0.09
CA HIS A 61 -8.92 -4.25 -1.23
C HIS A 61 -10.34 -4.25 -1.83
N GLU A 62 -11.40 -4.20 -1.01
CA GLU A 62 -12.79 -4.18 -1.50
C GLU A 62 -13.10 -2.88 -2.26
N ASN A 63 -12.44 -1.78 -1.88
CA ASN A 63 -12.59 -0.49 -2.55
C ASN A 63 -11.68 -0.33 -3.78
N PHE A 64 -10.55 -1.06 -3.82
CA PHE A 64 -9.52 -0.93 -4.85
C PHE A 64 -9.10 -2.30 -5.43
N PRO A 65 -10.04 -3.10 -5.95
CA PRO A 65 -9.73 -4.47 -6.38
C PRO A 65 -8.76 -4.54 -7.57
N ASN A 66 -8.67 -3.46 -8.37
CA ASN A 66 -7.83 -3.39 -9.57
C ASN A 66 -6.51 -2.63 -9.34
N LEU A 67 -6.15 -2.36 -8.08
CA LEU A 67 -4.98 -1.54 -7.76
C LEU A 67 -3.69 -2.19 -8.25
N THR A 68 -2.93 -1.50 -9.09
CA THR A 68 -1.67 -2.02 -9.65
C THR A 68 -0.42 -1.41 -9.00
N LYS A 69 -0.51 -0.23 -8.40
CA LYS A 69 0.58 0.34 -7.61
C LYS A 69 0.09 0.94 -6.30
N LEU A 70 0.81 0.63 -5.24
CA LEU A 70 0.55 1.14 -3.91
C LEU A 70 1.86 1.70 -3.36
N SER A 71 1.83 2.96 -2.90
CA SER A 71 3.01 3.58 -2.34
C SER A 71 2.73 4.36 -1.06
N PHE A 72 3.67 4.27 -0.13
CA PHE A 72 3.68 4.96 1.15
C PHE A 72 5.01 5.70 1.27
N TRP A 73 4.96 6.97 1.59
CA TRP A 73 6.12 7.84 1.69
C TRP A 73 6.01 8.69 2.94
N ASN A 74 7.08 8.72 3.75
CA ASN A 74 7.16 9.58 4.94
C ASN A 74 5.97 9.41 5.91
N SER A 75 5.36 8.22 5.94
CA SER A 75 4.14 7.95 6.73
C SER A 75 4.47 7.10 7.95
N LYS A 76 3.78 7.22 9.09
CA LYS A 76 4.11 6.44 10.31
C LYS A 76 3.55 5.01 10.30
N MET A 77 3.80 4.26 9.22
CA MET A 77 3.36 2.88 9.04
C MET A 77 4.46 1.91 9.47
N ASN A 78 4.56 1.66 10.78
CA ASN A 78 5.55 0.76 11.35
C ASN A 78 5.17 -0.73 11.23
N PHE A 79 3.99 -1.03 10.69
CA PHE A 79 3.44 -2.38 10.62
C PHE A 79 2.62 -2.61 9.36
N ILE A 80 2.94 -3.69 8.64
CA ILE A 80 2.20 -4.18 7.48
C ILE A 80 2.26 -5.71 7.49
N GLU A 81 1.12 -6.36 7.22
CA GLU A 81 0.96 -7.81 7.23
C GLU A 81 0.13 -8.27 6.04
N ARG A 82 0.19 -9.57 5.75
CA ARG A 82 -0.60 -10.23 4.71
C ARG A 82 -2.09 -9.88 4.75
N GLU A 83 -2.70 -9.79 5.93
CA GLU A 83 -4.13 -9.45 6.06
C GLU A 83 -4.50 -8.06 5.50
N HIS A 84 -3.54 -7.15 5.38
CA HIS A 84 -3.76 -5.79 4.89
C HIS A 84 -3.68 -5.70 3.37
N ILE A 85 -2.70 -6.39 2.76
CA ILE A 85 -2.35 -6.21 1.35
C ILE A 85 -2.48 -7.49 0.51
N GLY A 86 -2.52 -8.68 1.11
CA GLY A 86 -2.46 -9.96 0.39
C GLY A 86 -3.60 -10.18 -0.62
N LYS A 87 -4.75 -9.53 -0.41
CA LYS A 87 -5.88 -9.57 -1.35
C LYS A 87 -5.78 -8.58 -2.53
N LEU A 88 -4.75 -7.74 -2.58
CA LEU A 88 -4.46 -6.85 -3.73
C LEU A 88 -3.73 -7.62 -4.84
N THR A 89 -4.38 -8.66 -5.38
CA THR A 89 -3.73 -9.64 -6.28
C THR A 89 -3.29 -9.06 -7.62
N GLU A 90 -3.81 -7.90 -8.02
CA GLU A 90 -3.39 -7.15 -9.22
C GLU A 90 -2.14 -6.27 -9.02
N LEU A 91 -1.59 -6.23 -7.80
CA LEU A 91 -0.48 -5.34 -7.46
C LEU A 91 0.80 -5.71 -8.22
N ARG A 92 1.38 -4.72 -8.89
CA ARG A 92 2.63 -4.81 -9.68
C ARG A 92 3.76 -4.02 -9.05
N SER A 93 3.46 -3.00 -8.26
CA SER A 93 4.45 -2.18 -7.57
C SER A 93 4.03 -1.90 -6.13
N LEU A 94 4.89 -2.23 -5.18
CA LEU A 94 4.74 -1.87 -3.77
C LEU A 94 5.94 -1.04 -3.32
N MET A 95 5.71 0.19 -2.88
CA MET A 95 6.76 1.06 -2.35
C MET A 95 6.40 1.50 -0.94
N VAL A 96 7.22 1.19 0.06
CA VAL A 96 7.03 1.62 1.45
C VAL A 96 8.30 2.33 1.87
N ILE A 97 8.36 3.65 1.75
CA ILE A 97 9.60 4.41 1.87
C ILE A 97 9.54 5.36 3.05
N ASN A 98 10.56 5.29 3.92
CA ASN A 98 10.65 6.14 5.10
C ASN A 98 9.39 6.07 5.98
N CYS A 99 8.93 4.84 6.27
CA CYS A 99 7.72 4.60 7.05
C CYS A 99 7.96 4.08 8.48
N GLY A 100 9.21 3.80 8.83
CA GLY A 100 9.58 3.23 10.12
C GLY A 100 9.19 1.77 10.28
N LEU A 101 8.98 1.03 9.18
CA LEU A 101 8.74 -0.40 9.20
C LEU A 101 9.94 -1.15 9.81
N GLN A 102 9.67 -2.16 10.65
CA GLN A 102 10.71 -2.85 11.43
C GLN A 102 10.94 -4.31 11.02
N ASN A 103 9.89 -5.00 10.57
CA ASN A 103 9.95 -6.43 10.25
C ASN A 103 9.26 -6.70 8.92
N LEU A 104 9.76 -7.71 8.20
CA LEU A 104 9.18 -8.23 6.97
C LEU A 104 9.00 -9.73 7.07
N ASN A 105 7.77 -10.15 7.38
CA ASN A 105 7.42 -11.55 7.56
C ASN A 105 7.33 -12.29 6.22
N GLY A 106 7.70 -13.57 6.17
CA GLY A 106 7.84 -14.33 4.92
C GLY A 106 6.55 -14.46 4.11
N ASP A 107 5.39 -14.42 4.78
CA ASP A 107 4.08 -14.52 4.14
C ASP A 107 3.50 -13.18 3.66
N LEU A 108 4.14 -12.04 3.97
CA LEU A 108 3.62 -10.70 3.68
C LEU A 108 3.27 -10.52 2.20
N LEU A 109 4.12 -11.03 1.30
CA LEU A 109 3.99 -10.85 -0.15
C LEU A 109 3.51 -12.13 -0.87
N CYS A 110 3.25 -13.22 -0.15
CA CYS A 110 3.06 -14.53 -0.77
C CYS A 110 1.89 -14.59 -1.76
N ASP A 111 0.82 -13.81 -1.59
CA ASP A 111 -0.33 -13.79 -2.51
C ASP A 111 -0.15 -12.81 -3.70
N LEU A 112 0.88 -11.96 -3.65
CA LEU A 112 1.06 -10.85 -4.60
C LEU A 112 1.86 -11.29 -5.84
N LYS A 113 1.38 -12.34 -6.50
CA LYS A 113 2.08 -13.06 -7.58
C LYS A 113 2.36 -12.21 -8.83
N LYS A 114 1.72 -11.05 -8.98
CA LYS A 114 1.93 -10.12 -10.10
C LYS A 114 2.98 -9.03 -9.80
N LEU A 115 3.59 -9.02 -8.61
CA LEU A 115 4.58 -8.02 -8.24
C LEU A 115 5.79 -8.03 -9.19
N GLN A 116 6.17 -6.84 -9.63
CA GLN A 116 7.31 -6.59 -10.50
C GLN A 116 8.33 -5.67 -9.85
N ARG A 117 7.88 -4.83 -8.91
CA ARG A 117 8.71 -3.85 -8.21
C ARG A 117 8.38 -3.82 -6.73
N ILE A 118 9.40 -3.92 -5.89
CA ILE A 118 9.29 -3.67 -4.46
C ILE A 118 10.38 -2.71 -3.99
N SER A 119 10.05 -1.85 -3.04
CA SER A 119 11.04 -1.13 -2.26
C SER A 119 10.52 -0.85 -0.87
N PHE A 120 11.38 -1.06 0.12
CA PHE A 120 11.15 -0.77 1.53
C PHE A 120 12.27 0.14 2.07
N ALA A 121 12.77 1.05 1.23
CA ALA A 121 13.95 1.85 1.56
C ALA A 121 13.68 2.84 2.70
N ASN A 122 14.75 3.24 3.38
CA ASN A 122 14.73 4.20 4.49
C ASN A 122 13.78 3.80 5.64
N ASN A 123 13.47 2.51 5.79
CA ASN A 123 12.79 1.99 6.98
C ASN A 123 13.80 1.55 8.05
N LYS A 124 13.29 1.05 9.17
CA LYS A 124 14.07 0.54 10.30
C LYS A 124 14.04 -0.99 10.33
N ILE A 125 14.13 -1.61 9.16
CA ILE A 125 13.96 -3.06 9.03
C ILE A 125 15.17 -3.73 9.66
N GLU A 126 14.93 -4.48 10.73
CA GLU A 126 15.94 -5.26 11.45
C GLU A 126 15.87 -6.74 11.07
N ASN A 127 14.67 -7.24 10.75
CA ASN A 127 14.44 -8.63 10.41
C ASN A 127 13.72 -8.76 9.06
N ILE A 128 14.25 -9.63 8.20
CA ILE A 128 13.67 -10.02 6.92
C ILE A 128 13.65 -11.54 6.89
N ASP A 129 12.47 -12.13 6.81
CA ASP A 129 12.33 -13.57 6.64
C ASP A 129 12.81 -13.98 5.24
N PRO A 130 13.58 -15.08 5.11
CA PRO A 130 14.10 -15.55 3.82
C PRO A 130 13.01 -15.78 2.76
N GLU A 131 11.83 -16.22 3.17
CA GLU A 131 10.72 -16.60 2.30
C GLU A 131 9.94 -15.39 1.76
N ILE A 132 10.29 -14.15 2.14
CA ILE A 132 9.56 -12.92 1.74
C ILE A 132 9.40 -12.76 0.22
N LEU A 133 10.32 -13.34 -0.56
CA LEU A 133 10.31 -13.28 -2.03
C LEU A 133 9.75 -14.54 -2.71
N ASP A 134 9.28 -15.53 -1.95
CA ASP A 134 8.91 -16.83 -2.49
C ASP A 134 7.71 -16.76 -3.44
N GLY A 135 7.91 -17.34 -4.62
CA GLY A 135 6.92 -17.36 -5.70
C GLY A 135 6.63 -16.00 -6.33
N LEU A 136 7.44 -14.96 -6.08
CA LEU A 136 7.38 -13.68 -6.79
C LEU A 136 8.08 -13.75 -8.16
N ASN A 137 7.57 -14.64 -9.03
CA ASN A 137 8.22 -15.01 -10.31
C ASN A 137 8.38 -13.87 -11.31
N TYR A 138 7.65 -12.76 -11.14
CA TYR A 138 7.70 -11.60 -12.02
C TYR A 138 8.49 -10.43 -11.45
N LEU A 139 9.14 -10.59 -10.29
CA LEU A 139 9.87 -9.53 -9.61
C LEU A 139 11.13 -9.16 -10.39
N LYS A 140 11.19 -7.92 -10.90
CA LYS A 140 12.31 -7.39 -11.68
C LYS A 140 13.16 -6.39 -10.92
N PHE A 141 12.54 -5.67 -9.97
CA PHE A 141 13.20 -4.60 -9.22
C PHE A 141 12.95 -4.77 -7.73
N LYS A 142 14.05 -4.85 -6.98
CA LYS A 142 14.08 -4.89 -5.51
C LYS A 142 15.27 -4.07 -5.02
N GLN A 143 15.29 -3.73 -3.72
CA GLN A 143 16.44 -3.04 -3.13
C GLN A 143 17.69 -3.91 -3.22
N LYS A 144 18.86 -3.26 -3.45
CA LYS A 144 20.13 -3.96 -3.68
C LYS A 144 20.55 -4.90 -2.54
N HIS A 145 20.17 -4.60 -1.31
CA HIS A 145 20.57 -5.34 -0.11
C HIS A 145 19.67 -6.54 0.22
N TRP A 146 18.68 -6.86 -0.62
CA TRP A 146 17.81 -8.04 -0.46
C TRP A 146 18.44 -9.27 -1.15
N GLN A 147 19.69 -9.57 -0.76
CA GLN A 147 20.32 -10.82 -1.13
C GLN A 147 19.83 -11.89 -0.15
N VAL A 148 18.82 -12.64 -0.59
CA VAL A 148 18.49 -13.96 -0.05
C VAL A 148 19.26 -14.98 -0.89
#